data_AF-A0AAW5ZV11-F1
#
_entry.id   AF-A0AAW5ZV11-F1
#
_cell.length_a   1.000
_cell.length_b   1.000
_cell.length_c   1.000
_cell.angle_alpha   90.00
_cell.angle_beta   90.00
_cell.angle_gamma   90.00
#
_symmetry.space_group_name_H-M   'P 1'
#
loop_
_entity.id
_entity.type
_entity.pdbx_description
1 polymer ?
#
loop_
_entity_poly.entity_id
_entity_poly.type
_entity_poly.pdbx_seq_one_letter_code
_entity_poly.pdbx_strand_id
1 'polypeptide(L)'
;MNKKVTAVFIAVAALTVARAGLALEPKVLQLEEPVMAQVRMVQPFEVVAGTYISLVLTSAEPMMVSAVVSTDIYDRFENVVIPKGSKLIGKEIRQVRDRHDIAWTGLQIPAVPGTLRLDPPLKATMPDGSAGVTGMEPGALLGTIIGEPFIVPH
;
A
#
# COMPACT_ATOMS: atom_id res chain seq x y z
N MET A 1 60.23 12.04 -46.42
CA MET A 1 61.16 11.97 -45.28
C MET A 1 60.51 11.12 -44.17
N ASN A 2 61.09 9.95 -43.93
CA ASN A 2 60.97 8.99 -42.81
C ASN A 2 59.61 8.60 -42.19
N LYS A 3 59.03 7.52 -42.76
CA LYS A 3 57.92 6.67 -42.25
C LYS A 3 58.12 6.11 -40.82
N LYS A 4 59.30 6.28 -40.20
CA LYS A 4 59.61 5.81 -38.84
C LYS A 4 59.12 6.76 -37.74
N VAL A 5 58.96 8.05 -38.03
CA VAL A 5 58.50 9.04 -37.02
C VAL A 5 56.97 8.94 -36.82
N THR A 6 56.23 8.55 -37.84
CA THR A 6 54.76 8.43 -37.79
C THR A 6 54.29 7.24 -36.94
N ALA A 7 55.08 6.17 -36.86
CA ALA A 7 54.74 4.97 -36.08
C ALA A 7 54.82 5.21 -34.55
N VAL A 8 55.73 6.08 -34.10
CA VAL A 8 55.92 6.37 -32.67
C VAL A 8 54.78 7.23 -32.13
N PHE A 9 54.25 8.17 -32.92
CA PHE A 9 53.12 9.02 -32.49
C PHE A 9 51.79 8.24 -32.39
N ILE A 10 51.57 7.23 -33.23
CA ILE A 10 50.35 6.40 -33.17
C ILE A 10 50.39 5.47 -31.95
N ALA A 11 51.56 4.93 -31.58
CA ALA A 11 51.71 4.07 -30.41
C ALA A 11 51.50 4.81 -29.07
N VAL A 12 51.88 6.09 -28.99
CA VAL A 12 51.64 6.92 -27.78
C VAL A 12 50.18 7.36 -27.69
N ALA A 13 49.52 7.66 -28.81
CA ALA A 13 48.09 7.98 -28.83
C ALA A 13 47.20 6.78 -28.49
N ALA A 14 47.61 5.55 -28.84
CA ALA A 14 46.91 4.33 -28.46
C ALA A 14 47.00 4.01 -26.96
N LEU A 15 48.05 4.49 -26.27
CA LEU A 15 48.23 4.26 -24.84
C LEU A 15 47.44 5.24 -23.95
N THR A 16 47.00 6.38 -24.48
CA THR A 16 46.21 7.36 -23.71
C THR A 16 44.71 7.09 -23.74
N VAL A 17 44.20 6.33 -24.71
CA VAL A 17 42.75 6.05 -24.84
C VAL A 17 42.33 4.78 -24.08
N ALA A 18 43.27 3.92 -23.70
CA ALA A 18 42.97 2.66 -23.00
C ALA A 18 42.69 2.79 -21.49
N ARG A 19 42.71 4.01 -20.92
CA ARG A 19 42.40 4.24 -19.49
C ARG A 19 40.96 4.66 -19.20
N ALA A 20 40.12 4.82 -20.22
CA ALA A 20 38.74 5.29 -20.06
C ALA A 20 37.69 4.17 -19.91
N GLY A 21 38.10 2.90 -19.92
CA GLY A 21 37.19 1.76 -19.75
C GLY A 21 37.64 0.89 -18.60
N LEU A 22 36.74 0.60 -17.67
CA LEU A 22 36.87 -0.35 -16.54
C LEU A 22 37.40 0.20 -15.21
N ALA A 23 37.17 1.47 -14.90
CA ALA A 23 36.90 1.84 -13.51
C ALA A 23 35.38 1.91 -13.34
N LEU A 24 34.75 0.77 -13.03
CA LEU A 24 33.48 0.84 -12.32
C LEU A 24 33.80 1.61 -11.04
N GLU A 25 33.29 2.83 -10.92
CA GLU A 25 33.34 3.55 -9.65
C GLU A 25 32.89 2.57 -8.57
N PRO A 26 33.65 2.42 -7.47
CA PRO A 26 33.22 1.55 -6.39
C PRO A 26 31.83 2.03 -6.00
N LYS A 27 30.83 1.15 -6.12
CA LYS A 27 29.47 1.43 -5.66
C LYS A 27 29.62 1.79 -4.20
N VAL A 28 29.64 3.09 -3.90
CA VAL A 28 29.71 3.59 -2.55
C VAL A 28 28.45 3.03 -1.91
N LEU A 29 28.63 2.05 -1.03
CA LEU A 29 27.57 1.59 -0.17
C LEU A 29 27.22 2.81 0.68
N GLN A 30 26.22 3.57 0.24
CA GLN A 30 25.64 4.60 1.08
C GLN A 30 25.21 3.86 2.34
N LEU A 31 25.86 4.20 3.45
CA LEU A 31 25.45 3.71 4.75
C LEU A 31 24.05 4.29 4.96
N GLU A 32 23.01 3.45 4.81
CA GLU A 32 21.65 3.87 5.13
C GLU A 32 21.66 4.38 6.58
N GLU A 33 21.17 5.60 6.78
CA GLU A 33 21.07 6.16 8.12
C GLU A 33 20.24 5.20 8.99
N PRO A 34 20.66 4.94 10.23
CA PRO A 34 19.94 4.02 11.09
C PRO A 34 18.51 4.52 11.30
N VAL A 35 17.54 3.72 10.87
CA VAL A 35 16.12 4.00 11.13
C VAL A 35 15.88 3.80 12.63
N MET A 36 15.78 4.91 13.35
CA MET A 36 15.44 4.88 14.76
C MET A 36 13.97 4.45 14.92
N ALA A 37 13.75 3.31 15.56
CA ALA A 37 12.40 2.85 15.87
C ALA A 37 11.72 3.84 16.83
N GLN A 38 10.71 4.55 16.34
CA GLN A 38 9.84 5.35 17.20
C GLN A 38 8.82 4.43 17.86
N VAL A 39 8.87 4.34 19.19
CA VAL A 39 7.88 3.57 19.96
C VAL A 39 6.62 4.41 20.09
N ARG A 40 5.61 4.10 19.27
CA ARG A 40 4.28 4.69 19.40
C ARG A 40 3.46 3.95 20.45
N MET A 41 2.94 4.67 21.44
CA MET A 41 1.99 4.11 22.40
C MET A 41 0.61 4.01 21.76
N VAL A 42 0.04 2.79 21.74
CA VAL A 42 -1.30 2.52 21.22
C VAL A 42 -2.34 3.02 22.22
N GLN A 43 -3.40 3.66 21.72
CA GLN A 43 -4.49 4.19 22.54
C GLN A 43 -5.70 3.24 22.55
N PRO A 44 -6.54 3.26 23.61
CA PRO A 44 -7.82 2.56 23.59
C PRO A 44 -8.70 3.01 22.42
N PHE A 45 -9.45 2.07 21.86
CA PHE A 45 -10.30 2.25 20.67
C PHE A 45 -9.55 2.61 19.38
N GLU A 46 -8.24 2.36 19.35
CA GLU A 46 -7.42 2.56 18.16
C GLU A 46 -7.35 1.29 17.32
N VAL A 47 -7.65 1.42 16.03
CA VAL A 47 -7.35 0.38 15.05
C VAL A 47 -5.95 0.62 14.51
N VAL A 48 -5.05 -0.33 14.72
CA VAL A 48 -3.63 -0.17 14.33
C VAL A 48 -3.41 -0.49 12.84
N ALA A 49 -2.36 0.09 12.27
CA ALA A 49 -1.91 -0.26 10.92
C ALA A 49 -1.62 -1.77 10.78
N GLY A 50 -1.92 -2.32 9.61
CA GLY A 50 -1.82 -3.76 9.32
C GLY A 50 -3.03 -4.58 9.77
N THR A 51 -4.00 -4.00 10.49
CA THR A 51 -5.22 -4.71 10.88
C THR A 51 -6.02 -5.07 9.63
N TYR A 52 -6.33 -6.35 9.47
CA TYR A 52 -7.17 -6.85 8.38
C TYR A 52 -8.65 -6.82 8.79
N ILE A 53 -9.50 -6.27 7.93
CA ILE A 53 -10.94 -6.24 8.11
C ILE A 53 -11.58 -7.14 7.06
N SER A 54 -12.22 -8.21 7.52
CA SER A 54 -13.00 -9.13 6.68
C SER A 54 -14.32 -8.50 6.27
N LEU A 55 -14.64 -8.57 4.98
CA LEU A 55 -15.79 -7.89 4.39
C LEU A 55 -16.63 -8.84 3.54
N VAL A 56 -17.93 -8.58 3.49
CA VAL A 56 -18.87 -9.16 2.54
C VAL A 56 -19.43 -8.04 1.68
N LEU A 57 -19.24 -8.13 0.37
CA LEU A 57 -19.75 -7.16 -0.58
C LEU A 57 -21.29 -7.14 -0.54
N THR A 58 -21.89 -5.97 -0.39
CA THR A 58 -23.36 -5.82 -0.37
C THR A 58 -23.91 -5.20 -1.63
N SER A 59 -23.17 -4.27 -2.24
CA SER A 59 -23.53 -3.67 -3.53
C SER A 59 -22.26 -3.20 -4.26
N ALA A 60 -22.28 -3.33 -5.58
CA ALA A 60 -21.21 -2.98 -6.50
C ALA A 60 -21.74 -2.11 -7.64
N GLU A 61 -22.40 -1.01 -7.30
CA GLU A 61 -22.84 -0.05 -8.31
C GLU A 61 -21.66 0.83 -8.77
N PRO A 62 -21.62 1.26 -10.05
CA PRO A 62 -20.48 1.99 -10.61
C PRO A 62 -20.06 3.24 -9.82
N MET A 63 -21.01 3.90 -9.15
CA MET A 63 -20.77 5.12 -8.38
C MET A 63 -20.68 4.88 -6.87
N MET A 64 -21.07 3.71 -6.39
CA MET A 64 -21.11 3.40 -4.97
C MET A 64 -20.93 1.90 -4.75
N VAL A 65 -19.82 1.56 -4.10
CA VAL A 65 -19.55 0.21 -3.63
C VAL A 65 -19.76 0.18 -2.12
N SER A 66 -20.40 -0.87 -1.62
CA SER A 66 -20.58 -1.05 -0.19
C SER A 66 -20.33 -2.48 0.24
N ALA A 67 -19.78 -2.64 1.43
CA ALA A 67 -19.53 -3.93 2.05
C ALA A 67 -19.80 -3.86 3.56
N VAL A 68 -20.13 -4.99 4.17
CA VAL A 68 -20.32 -5.11 5.61
C VAL A 68 -19.15 -5.86 6.24
N VAL A 69 -18.75 -5.41 7.43
CA VAL A 69 -17.76 -6.06 8.28
C VAL A 69 -18.33 -7.39 8.77
N SER A 70 -17.62 -8.49 8.47
CA SER A 70 -18.12 -9.84 8.75
C SER A 70 -17.75 -10.38 10.12
N THR A 71 -16.73 -9.79 10.76
CA THR A 71 -16.20 -10.18 12.07
C THR A 71 -15.90 -8.94 12.91
N ASP A 72 -16.10 -9.01 14.21
CA ASP A 72 -15.70 -7.93 15.13
C ASP A 72 -14.19 -7.66 15.01
N ILE A 73 -13.83 -6.38 15.00
CA ILE A 73 -12.45 -5.92 15.04
C ILE A 73 -12.15 -5.46 16.45
N TYR A 74 -11.05 -5.94 17.00
CA TYR A 74 -10.61 -5.65 18.35
C TYR A 74 -9.38 -4.74 18.33
N ASP A 75 -9.29 -3.84 19.30
CA ASP A 75 -8.06 -3.12 19.59
C ASP A 75 -7.10 -3.98 20.44
N ARG A 76 -5.96 -3.41 20.84
CA ARG A 76 -5.00 -4.09 21.72
C ARG A 76 -5.45 -4.23 23.18
N PHE A 77 -6.58 -3.63 23.53
CA PHE A 77 -7.17 -3.62 24.87
C PHE A 77 -8.43 -4.49 24.94
N GLU A 78 -8.68 -5.30 23.90
CA GLU A 78 -9.83 -6.21 23.79
C GLU A 78 -11.19 -5.50 23.66
N ASN A 79 -11.20 -4.22 23.32
CA ASN A 79 -12.43 -3.51 22.98
C ASN A 79 -12.86 -3.85 21.55
N VAL A 80 -14.15 -4.07 21.33
CA VAL A 80 -14.73 -4.13 19.98
C VAL A 80 -14.76 -2.72 19.41
N VAL A 81 -13.79 -2.40 18.55
CA VAL A 81 -13.66 -1.09 17.90
C VAL A 81 -14.53 -0.97 16.67
N ILE A 82 -14.54 -2.00 15.82
CA ILE A 82 -15.44 -2.03 14.65
C ILE A 82 -16.30 -3.27 14.79
N PRO A 83 -17.56 -3.13 15.23
CA PRO A 83 -18.44 -4.28 15.40
C PRO A 83 -18.82 -4.86 14.04
N LYS A 84 -19.04 -6.17 14.02
CA LYS A 84 -19.66 -6.89 12.91
C LYS A 84 -20.95 -6.19 12.48
N GLY A 85 -21.15 -6.11 11.17
CA GLY A 85 -22.28 -5.40 10.57
C GLY A 85 -22.04 -3.91 10.34
N SER A 86 -20.91 -3.35 10.81
CA SER A 86 -20.46 -2.03 10.35
C SER A 86 -20.32 -2.01 8.83
N LYS A 87 -20.59 -0.87 8.20
CA LYS A 87 -20.65 -0.76 6.74
C LYS A 87 -19.52 0.12 6.22
N LEU A 88 -18.74 -0.41 5.28
CA LEU A 88 -17.83 0.39 4.47
C LEU A 88 -18.54 0.88 3.21
N ILE A 89 -18.29 2.14 2.89
CA ILE A 89 -18.81 2.82 1.70
C ILE A 89 -17.62 3.37 0.92
N GLY A 90 -17.63 3.12 -0.38
CA GLY A 90 -16.56 3.50 -1.26
C GLY A 90 -17.01 3.60 -2.70
N LYS A 91 -16.02 3.60 -3.58
CA LYS A 91 -16.23 3.61 -5.03
C LYS A 91 -15.12 2.84 -5.72
N GLU A 92 -15.44 2.34 -6.91
CA GLU A 92 -14.42 1.86 -7.82
C GLU A 92 -13.62 3.06 -8.36
N ILE A 93 -12.30 2.96 -8.29
CA ILE A 93 -11.37 3.97 -8.83
C ILE A 93 -11.01 3.62 -10.27
N ARG A 94 -10.78 2.33 -10.53
CA ARG A 94 -10.44 1.79 -11.85
C ARG A 94 -10.61 0.27 -11.87
N GLN A 95 -10.71 -0.25 -13.09
CA GLN A 95 -10.61 -1.67 -13.37
C GLN A 95 -9.45 -1.93 -14.33
N VAL A 96 -8.62 -2.93 -14.04
CA VAL A 96 -7.58 -3.42 -14.94
C VAL A 96 -7.82 -4.92 -15.14
N ARG A 97 -8.28 -5.28 -16.34
CA ARG A 97 -8.76 -6.64 -16.67
C ARG A 97 -9.91 -7.05 -15.74
N ASP A 98 -9.74 -8.11 -14.96
CA ASP A 98 -10.69 -8.67 -14.00
C ASP A 98 -10.51 -8.13 -12.58
N ARG A 99 -9.54 -7.23 -12.36
CA ARG A 99 -9.19 -6.71 -11.04
C ARG A 99 -9.68 -5.27 -10.86
N HIS A 100 -10.52 -5.09 -9.85
CA HIS A 100 -11.16 -3.84 -9.46
C HIS A 100 -10.37 -3.19 -8.30
N ASP A 101 -10.02 -1.92 -8.46
CA ASP A 101 -9.41 -1.10 -7.42
C ASP A 101 -10.51 -0.27 -6.75
N ILE A 102 -10.87 -0.65 -5.53
CA ILE A 102 -11.94 0.00 -4.76
C ILE A 102 -11.30 0.78 -3.61
N ALA A 103 -11.73 2.02 -3.45
CA ALA A 103 -11.35 2.87 -2.31
C ALA A 103 -12.55 3.04 -1.37
N TRP A 104 -12.40 2.59 -0.13
CA TRP A 104 -13.34 2.81 0.96
C TRP A 104 -13.08 4.18 1.58
N THR A 105 -14.06 5.07 1.48
CA THR A 105 -13.95 6.46 1.92
C THR A 105 -14.76 6.74 3.20
N GLY A 106 -15.66 5.83 3.56
CA GLY A 106 -16.53 5.99 4.72
C GLY A 106 -16.72 4.68 5.49
N LEU A 107 -16.81 4.80 6.80
CA LEU A 107 -17.16 3.73 7.73
C LEU A 107 -18.39 4.14 8.56
N GLN A 108 -19.45 3.34 8.49
CA GLN A 108 -20.64 3.49 9.34
C GLN A 108 -20.60 2.44 10.43
N ILE A 109 -20.65 2.88 11.67
CA ILE A 109 -20.64 2.03 12.85
C ILE A 109 -22.03 2.11 13.49
N PRO A 110 -22.72 1.00 13.77
CA PRO A 110 -24.10 1.02 14.26
C PRO A 110 -24.33 1.89 15.51
N ALA A 111 -23.34 1.95 16.41
CA ALA A 111 -23.43 2.72 17.65
C ALA A 111 -23.12 4.22 17.48
N VAL A 112 -22.56 4.64 16.35
CA VAL A 112 -22.08 6.01 16.11
C VAL A 112 -22.94 6.66 15.02
N PRO A 113 -23.58 7.81 15.29
CA PRO A 113 -24.35 8.50 14.26
C PRO A 113 -23.43 9.01 13.14
N GLY A 114 -23.86 8.81 11.90
CA GLY A 114 -23.18 9.35 10.72
C GLY A 114 -22.22 8.37 10.05
N THR A 115 -21.20 8.91 9.37
CA THR A 115 -20.20 8.14 8.63
C THR A 115 -18.84 8.72 8.92
N LEU A 116 -17.98 7.91 9.54
CA LEU A 116 -16.58 8.26 9.75
C LEU A 116 -15.88 8.33 8.39
N ARG A 117 -15.27 9.47 8.09
CA ARG A 117 -14.46 9.63 6.88
C ARG A 117 -13.13 8.89 7.05
N LEU A 118 -12.79 8.07 6.06
CA LEU A 118 -11.49 7.40 5.96
C LEU A 118 -10.59 8.25 5.09
N ASP A 119 -9.61 8.92 5.71
CA ASP A 119 -8.63 9.76 5.04
C ASP A 119 -7.23 9.48 5.65
N PRO A 120 -6.37 8.72 4.94
CA PRO A 120 -6.54 8.26 3.57
C PRO A 120 -7.63 7.18 3.40
N PRO A 121 -8.25 7.06 2.21
CA PRO A 121 -9.18 5.97 1.91
C PRO A 121 -8.51 4.61 2.02
N LEU A 122 -9.23 3.62 2.55
CA LEU A 122 -8.73 2.24 2.61
C LEU A 122 -8.88 1.56 1.26
N LYS A 123 -7.99 0.61 0.97
CA LYS A 123 -7.98 -0.12 -0.31
C LYS A 123 -8.54 -1.52 -0.14
N ALA A 124 -9.49 -1.88 -1.00
CA ALA A 124 -10.00 -3.23 -1.01
C ALA A 124 -8.93 -4.25 -1.44
N THR A 125 -9.00 -5.41 -0.82
CA THR A 125 -8.16 -6.57 -1.09
C THR A 125 -9.03 -7.79 -1.32
N MET A 126 -8.46 -8.82 -1.93
CA MET A 126 -9.00 -10.17 -1.83
C MET A 126 -8.97 -10.66 -0.36
N PRO A 127 -9.68 -11.76 -0.06
CA PRO A 127 -9.66 -12.37 1.28
C PRO A 127 -8.27 -12.76 1.81
N ASP A 128 -7.31 -12.98 0.91
CA ASP A 128 -5.91 -13.31 1.23
C ASP A 128 -5.02 -12.08 1.44
N GLY A 129 -5.58 -10.86 1.35
CA GLY A 129 -4.84 -9.61 1.46
C GLY A 129 -4.18 -9.14 0.16
N SER A 130 -4.30 -9.89 -0.95
CA SER A 130 -3.78 -9.43 -2.25
C SER A 130 -4.55 -8.20 -2.74
N ALA A 131 -3.82 -7.25 -3.35
CA ALA A 131 -4.39 -5.96 -3.74
C ALA A 131 -5.48 -6.09 -4.82
N GLY A 132 -6.54 -5.30 -4.68
CA GLY A 132 -7.69 -5.29 -5.59
C GLY A 132 -8.65 -6.47 -5.36
N VAL A 133 -9.80 -6.43 -6.04
CA VAL A 133 -10.86 -7.44 -5.90
C VAL A 133 -11.19 -8.03 -7.26
N THR A 134 -11.47 -9.33 -7.28
CA THR A 134 -12.06 -10.03 -8.43
C THR A 134 -13.43 -10.56 -8.03
N GLY A 135 -14.43 -10.46 -8.90
CA GLY A 135 -15.79 -10.90 -8.61
C GLY A 135 -16.56 -9.87 -7.79
N MET A 136 -17.33 -9.03 -8.47
CA MET A 136 -18.09 -7.90 -7.91
C MET A 136 -19.56 -8.24 -7.64
N GLU A 137 -19.85 -9.51 -7.36
CA GLU A 137 -21.22 -9.98 -7.07
C GLU A 137 -21.57 -9.75 -5.59
N PRO A 138 -22.80 -9.32 -5.27
CA PRO A 138 -23.26 -9.27 -3.88
C PRO A 138 -23.06 -10.62 -3.17
N GLY A 139 -22.52 -10.56 -1.96
CA GLY A 139 -22.12 -11.74 -1.18
C GLY A 139 -20.66 -12.16 -1.36
N ALA A 140 -19.93 -11.58 -2.30
CA ALA A 140 -18.50 -11.86 -2.48
C ALA A 140 -17.70 -11.51 -1.21
N LEU A 141 -16.75 -12.39 -0.87
CA LEU A 141 -15.81 -12.16 0.23
C LEU A 141 -14.64 -11.32 -0.25
N LEU A 142 -14.30 -10.30 0.52
CA LEU A 142 -13.15 -9.43 0.28
C LEU A 142 -12.61 -8.91 1.60
N GLY A 143 -11.58 -8.08 1.55
CA GLY A 143 -11.02 -7.44 2.73
C GLY A 143 -10.59 -6.01 2.50
N THR A 144 -10.05 -5.43 3.56
CA THR A 144 -9.23 -4.22 3.50
C THR A 144 -8.21 -4.29 4.62
N ILE A 145 -7.07 -3.64 4.42
CA ILE A 145 -6.03 -3.53 5.45
C ILE A 145 -5.94 -2.07 5.89
N ILE A 146 -5.86 -1.84 7.19
CA ILE A 146 -5.66 -0.51 7.75
C ILE A 146 -4.24 -0.04 7.40
N GLY A 147 -4.15 1.04 6.61
CA GLY A 147 -2.87 1.63 6.24
C GLY A 147 -2.29 2.52 7.35
N GLU A 148 -3.12 3.39 7.90
CA GLU A 148 -2.77 4.32 8.97
C GLU A 148 -3.68 4.11 10.17
N PRO A 149 -3.14 4.20 11.40
CA PRO A 149 -3.93 4.01 12.60
C PRO A 149 -4.92 5.15 12.81
N PHE A 150 -6.12 4.83 13.30
CA PHE A 150 -7.12 5.82 13.67
C PHE A 150 -7.93 5.36 14.87
N ILE A 151 -8.47 6.33 15.61
CA ILE A 151 -9.32 6.08 16.78
C ILE A 151 -10.77 6.04 16.33
N VAL A 152 -11.49 5.02 16.77
CA VAL A 152 -12.92 4.89 16.54
C VAL A 152 -13.69 5.64 17.62
N PRO A 153 -14.64 6.53 17.26
CA PRO A 153 -15.57 7.11 18.22
C PRO A 153 -16.38 6.02 18.92
N HIS A 154 -16.55 6.15 20.23
CA HIS A 154 -17.21 5.16 21.09
C HIS A 154 -18.10 5.86 22.12
#